data_AF-A0A1T4P409-F1
#
_entry.id   AF-A0A1T4P409-F1
#
_cell.length_a   1.000
_cell.length_b   1.000
_cell.length_c   1.000
_cell.angle_alpha   90.00
_cell.angle_beta   90.00
_cell.angle_gamma   90.00
#
_symmetry.space_group_name_H-M   'P 1'
#
loop_
_entity.id
_entity.type
_entity.pdbx_description
1 polymer ?
#
loop_
_entity_poly.entity_id
_entity_poly.type
_entity_poly.pdbx_seq_one_letter_code
_entity_poly.pdbx_strand_id
1 'polypeptide(L)'
;MNDFMNKVQDFMRGRNGADELSLACIELMVILAIINIFANNLVISLLMLALLAYAIFRVVSTDINQRRKESMAFAEFAGPVRPFITNPVAAVKDARAYKHATCPNCHQKVRVPRGKGHIRITCPRCKQKFDSKS
;
A
#
# COMPACT_ATOMS: atom_id res chain seq x y z
N MET A 1 -5.72 31.55 20.01
CA MET A 1 -5.81 30.18 19.43
C MET A 1 -5.24 30.14 18.01
N ASN A 2 -5.47 31.16 17.19
CA ASN A 2 -4.93 31.27 15.82
C ASN A 2 -3.40 31.34 15.77
N ASP A 3 -2.75 32.06 16.70
CA ASP A 3 -1.29 32.22 16.69
C ASP A 3 -0.51 30.92 16.91
N PHE A 4 -1.05 30.00 17.72
CA PHE A 4 -0.42 28.71 17.95
C PHE A 4 -0.51 27.83 16.69
N MET A 5 -1.66 27.79 16.04
CA MET A 5 -1.83 27.05 14.78
C MET A 5 -0.94 27.62 13.67
N ASN A 6 -0.83 28.95 13.57
CA ASN A 6 0.06 29.59 12.61
C ASN A 6 1.53 29.23 12.87
N LYS A 7 1.99 29.25 14.12
CA LYS A 7 3.34 28.82 14.49
C LYS A 7 3.62 27.35 14.16
N VAL A 8 2.64 26.47 14.39
CA VAL A 8 2.76 25.05 14.02
C VAL A 8 2.81 24.90 12.50
N GLN A 9 2.00 25.64 11.74
CA GLN A 9 2.03 25.61 10.27
C GLN A 9 3.36 26.13 9.71
N ASP A 10 3.90 27.22 10.26
CA ASP A 10 5.20 27.77 9.88
C ASP A 10 6.33 26.79 10.23
N PHE A 11 6.25 26.11 11.37
CA PHE A 11 7.17 25.03 11.71
C PHE A 11 7.03 23.85 10.74
N MET A 12 5.83 23.42 10.39
CA MET A 12 5.65 22.29 9.47
C MET A 12 6.03 22.64 8.01
N ARG A 13 6.21 23.92 7.69
CA ARG A 13 6.59 24.38 6.36
C ARG A 13 7.98 23.87 5.98
N GLY A 14 8.06 23.11 4.88
CA GLY A 14 9.31 22.53 4.40
C GLY A 14 9.76 21.24 5.10
N ARG A 15 8.88 20.64 5.93
CA ARG A 15 9.08 19.30 6.51
C ARG A 15 8.24 18.25 5.77
N ASN A 16 8.53 16.98 6.00
CA ASN A 16 7.85 15.87 5.31
C ASN A 16 6.35 15.80 5.63
N GLY A 17 5.96 16.01 6.89
CA GLY A 17 4.58 15.82 7.32
C GLY A 17 4.20 14.33 7.45
N ALA A 18 2.91 14.06 7.62
CA ALA A 18 2.38 12.70 7.68
C ALA A 18 2.34 12.10 6.27
N ASP A 19 3.11 11.03 6.05
CA ASP A 19 3.18 10.27 4.80
C ASP A 19 2.62 8.83 4.96
N GLU A 20 2.51 8.11 3.85
CA GLU A 20 1.94 6.75 3.82
C GLU A 20 2.69 5.76 4.73
N LEU A 21 4.02 5.88 4.84
CA LEU A 21 4.80 5.03 5.75
C LEU A 21 4.54 5.40 7.22
N SER A 22 4.39 6.69 7.55
CA SER A 22 4.06 7.11 8.91
C SER A 22 2.69 6.60 9.35
N LEU A 23 1.71 6.56 8.43
CA LEU A 23 0.40 5.92 8.67
C LEU A 23 0.55 4.41 8.89
N ALA A 24 1.35 3.72 8.08
CA ALA A 24 1.62 2.30 8.27
C ALA A 24 2.30 2.00 9.61
N CYS A 25 3.20 2.87 10.09
CA CYS A 25 3.77 2.75 11.43
C CYS A 25 2.70 2.84 12.52
N ILE A 26 1.74 3.75 12.37
CA ILE A 26 0.62 3.91 13.31
C ILE A 26 -0.29 2.68 13.27
N GLU A 27 -0.65 2.18 12.09
CA GLU A 27 -1.45 0.96 11.93
C GLU A 27 -0.77 -0.24 12.60
N LEU A 28 0.54 -0.41 12.38
CA LEU A 28 1.33 -1.46 13.03
C LEU A 28 1.35 -1.29 14.56
N MET A 29 1.47 -0.07 15.07
CA MET A 29 1.37 0.20 16.50
C MET A 29 0.01 -0.21 17.08
N VAL A 30 -1.10 0.05 16.38
CA VAL A 30 -2.44 -0.38 16.82
C VAL A 30 -2.51 -1.90 16.90
N ILE A 31 -2.00 -2.61 15.89
CA ILE A 31 -1.95 -4.08 15.88
C ILE A 31 -1.10 -4.60 17.06
N LEU A 32 0.08 -4.04 17.27
CA LEU A 32 0.95 -4.41 18.39
C LEU A 32 0.31 -4.08 19.74
N ALA A 33 -0.44 -2.98 19.85
CA ALA A 33 -1.16 -2.64 21.07
C ALA A 33 -2.23 -3.68 21.41
N ILE A 34 -3.00 -4.14 20.42
CA ILE A 34 -3.98 -5.23 20.60
C ILE A 34 -3.29 -6.51 21.08
N ILE A 35 -2.16 -6.88 20.47
CA ILE A 35 -1.38 -8.05 20.89
C ILE A 35 -0.85 -7.87 22.32
N ASN A 36 -0.36 -6.67 22.65
CA ASN A 36 0.23 -6.37 23.94
C ASN A 36 -0.79 -6.37 25.08
N ILE A 37 -2.08 -6.13 24.80
CA ILE A 37 -3.15 -6.28 25.80
C ILE A 37 -3.17 -7.72 26.36
N PHE A 38 -2.93 -8.72 25.51
CA PHE A 38 -2.91 -10.13 25.92
C PHE A 38 -1.52 -10.61 26.35
N ALA A 39 -0.47 -10.15 25.67
CA ALA A 39 0.90 -10.59 25.92
C ALA A 39 1.57 -9.87 27.11
N ASN A 40 1.16 -8.63 27.40
CA ASN A 40 1.71 -7.73 28.41
C ASN A 40 3.24 -7.78 28.49
N ASN A 41 3.90 -7.64 27.33
CA ASN A 41 5.32 -7.87 27.19
C ASN A 41 6.07 -6.55 27.00
N LEU A 42 7.09 -6.31 27.83
CA LEU A 42 7.95 -5.13 27.77
C LEU A 42 8.59 -4.93 26.39
N VAL A 43 8.96 -6.01 25.70
CA VAL A 43 9.58 -5.94 24.37
C VAL A 43 8.61 -5.33 23.36
N ILE A 44 7.33 -5.72 23.40
CA ILE A 44 6.31 -5.16 22.50
C ILE A 44 6.08 -3.68 22.81
N SER A 45 6.04 -3.32 24.10
CA SER A 45 5.95 -1.92 24.54
C SER A 45 7.13 -1.07 24.04
N LEU A 46 8.36 -1.59 24.12
CA LEU A 46 9.55 -0.90 23.61
C LEU A 46 9.53 -0.77 22.07
N LEU A 47 9.07 -1.79 21.36
CA LEU A 47 8.90 -1.73 19.90
C LEU A 47 7.87 -0.66 19.50
N MET A 48 6.74 -0.58 20.21
CA MET A 48 5.76 0.48 19.97
C MET A 48 6.34 1.88 20.21
N LEU A 49 7.13 2.05 21.28
CA LEU A 49 7.81 3.32 21.55
C LEU A 49 8.82 3.68 20.46
N ALA A 50 9.59 2.70 19.98
CA ALA A 50 10.53 2.90 18.89
C ALA A 50 9.83 3.28 17.56
N LEU A 51 8.70 2.63 17.26
CA LEU A 51 7.87 2.97 16.09
C LEU A 51 7.31 4.39 16.19
N LEU A 52 6.85 4.81 17.37
CA LEU A 52 6.37 6.17 17.60
C LEU A 52 7.48 7.20 17.40
N ALA A 53 8.65 6.96 17.99
CA ALA A 53 9.81 7.84 17.83
C ALA A 53 10.23 7.95 16.35
N TYR A 54 10.22 6.84 15.62
CA TYR A 54 10.51 6.82 14.19
C TYR A 54 9.47 7.59 13.37
N ALA A 55 8.17 7.42 13.66
CA ALA A 55 7.10 8.15 12.98
C ALA A 55 7.23 9.67 13.20
N ILE A 56 7.50 10.11 14.43
CA ILE A 56 7.73 11.53 14.75
C ILE A 56 8.97 12.06 14.02
N PHE A 57 10.08 11.32 14.05
CA PHE A 57 11.29 11.68 13.31
C PHE A 57 11.01 11.87 11.82
N ARG A 58 10.23 10.98 11.19
CA ARG A 58 9.84 11.11 9.78
C ARG A 58 9.02 12.37 9.52
N VAL A 59 8.03 12.66 10.37
CA VAL A 59 7.14 13.82 10.19
C VAL A 59 7.90 15.13 10.29
N VAL A 60 8.86 15.21 11.23
CA VAL A 60 9.66 16.40 11.51
C VAL A 60 10.87 16.53 10.56
N SER A 61 11.25 15.45 9.87
CA SER A 61 12.38 15.42 8.94
C SER A 61 12.23 16.47 7.83
N THR A 62 13.33 17.19 7.57
CA THR A 62 13.45 18.20 6.51
C THR A 62 13.82 17.60 5.16
N ASP A 63 14.31 16.35 5.12
CA ASP A 63 14.78 15.68 3.90
C ASP A 63 13.64 15.04 3.10
N ILE A 64 12.74 15.88 2.58
CA ILE A 64 11.54 15.46 1.85
C ILE A 64 11.87 14.50 0.69
N ASN A 65 12.96 14.75 -0.04
CA ASN A 65 13.34 13.93 -1.19
C ASN A 65 13.69 12.49 -0.81
N GLN A 66 14.42 12.28 0.30
CA GLN A 66 14.75 10.94 0.77
C GLN A 66 13.51 10.25 1.36
N ARG A 67 12.71 10.97 2.15
CA ARG A 67 11.46 10.43 2.72
C ARG A 67 10.48 9.98 1.65
N ARG A 68 10.37 10.74 0.54
CA ARG A 68 9.56 10.37 -0.63
C ARG A 68 10.05 9.09 -1.28
N LYS A 69 11.36 8.90 -1.46
CA LYS A 69 11.90 7.65 -2.02
C LYS A 69 11.54 6.44 -1.16
N GLU A 70 11.68 6.57 0.16
CA GLU A 70 11.30 5.52 1.11
C GLU A 70 9.80 5.22 1.07
N SER A 71 8.96 6.25 1.01
CA SER A 71 7.51 6.09 0.91
C SER A 71 7.09 5.43 -0.41
N MET A 72 7.72 5.77 -1.53
CA MET A 72 7.48 5.12 -2.83
C MET A 72 7.94 3.66 -2.82
N ALA A 73 9.12 3.36 -2.26
CA ALA A 73 9.60 1.99 -2.12
C ALA A 73 8.65 1.15 -1.24
N PHE A 74 8.14 1.74 -0.16
CA PHE A 74 7.12 1.11 0.66
C PHE A 74 5.81 0.89 -0.10
N ALA A 75 5.34 1.88 -0.87
CA ALA A 75 4.13 1.76 -1.68
C ALA A 75 4.26 0.71 -2.79
N GLU A 76 5.45 0.49 -3.35
CA GLU A 76 5.71 -0.58 -4.30
C GLU A 76 5.68 -1.96 -3.62
N PHE A 77 6.33 -2.10 -2.47
CA PHE A 77 6.31 -3.31 -1.66
C PHE A 77 4.91 -3.65 -1.15
N ALA A 78 4.18 -2.65 -0.67
CA ALA A 78 2.81 -2.78 -0.18
C ALA A 78 1.78 -2.82 -1.32
N GLY A 79 2.15 -2.43 -2.54
CA GLY A 79 1.29 -2.36 -3.73
C GLY A 79 0.39 -3.57 -3.97
N PRO A 80 0.89 -4.83 -3.92
CA PRO A 80 0.04 -6.01 -4.08
C PRO A 80 -0.90 -6.26 -2.89
N VAL A 81 -0.57 -5.77 -1.70
CA VAL A 81 -1.36 -5.97 -0.46
C VAL A 81 -2.38 -4.84 -0.26
N ARG A 82 -2.08 -3.65 -0.76
CA ARG A 82 -2.88 -2.42 -0.66
C ARG A 82 -4.36 -2.58 -1.07
N PRO A 83 -4.73 -3.22 -2.21
CA PRO A 83 -6.14 -3.39 -2.57
C PRO A 83 -6.88 -4.31 -1.58
N PHE A 84 -6.19 -5.24 -0.92
CA PHE A 84 -6.79 -6.10 0.11
C PHE A 84 -7.04 -5.38 1.43
N ILE A 85 -6.31 -4.30 1.72
CA ILE A 85 -6.47 -3.50 2.95
C ILE A 85 -7.52 -2.41 2.74
N THR A 86 -7.47 -1.68 1.63
CA THR A 86 -8.37 -0.52 1.40
C THR A 86 -9.78 -0.91 0.98
N ASN A 87 -9.93 -1.97 0.18
CA ASN A 87 -11.24 -2.50 -0.18
C ASN A 87 -11.16 -4.02 -0.43
N PRO A 88 -11.11 -4.82 0.65
CA PRO A 88 -10.98 -6.27 0.55
C PRO A 88 -12.08 -6.91 -0.30
N VAL A 89 -13.30 -6.39 -0.22
CA VAL A 89 -14.46 -6.92 -0.96
C VAL A 89 -14.28 -6.69 -2.47
N ALA A 90 -13.86 -5.49 -2.88
CA ALA A 90 -13.60 -5.19 -4.29
C ALA A 90 -12.38 -5.97 -4.83
N ALA A 91 -11.31 -6.10 -4.05
CA ALA A 91 -10.12 -6.85 -4.43
C ALA A 91 -10.41 -8.34 -4.63
N VAL A 92 -11.16 -8.95 -3.71
CA VAL A 92 -11.59 -10.36 -3.83
C VAL A 92 -12.55 -10.53 -5.01
N LYS A 93 -13.48 -9.58 -5.22
CA LYS A 93 -14.39 -9.61 -6.37
C LYS A 93 -13.62 -9.51 -7.70
N ASP A 94 -12.63 -8.65 -7.79
CA ASP A 94 -11.79 -8.51 -8.98
C ASP A 94 -10.90 -9.73 -9.22
N ALA A 95 -10.31 -10.30 -8.19
CA ALA A 95 -9.52 -11.53 -8.28
C ALA A 95 -10.38 -12.75 -8.69
N ARG A 96 -11.66 -12.78 -8.28
CA ARG A 96 -12.63 -13.81 -8.68
C ARG A 96 -13.23 -13.55 -10.06
N ALA A 97 -13.38 -12.30 -10.46
CA ALA A 97 -13.99 -11.94 -11.74
C ALA A 97 -13.00 -12.01 -12.90
N TYR A 98 -11.70 -11.88 -12.65
CA TYR A 98 -10.69 -11.81 -13.71
C TYR A 98 -9.47 -12.72 -13.48
N LYS A 99 -8.87 -13.16 -14.58
CA LYS A 99 -7.63 -13.93 -14.66
C LYS A 99 -6.67 -13.18 -15.59
N HIS A 100 -5.37 -13.34 -15.38
CA HIS A 100 -4.38 -12.83 -16.31
C HIS A 100 -3.96 -13.96 -17.25
N ALA A 101 -4.23 -13.78 -18.54
CA ALA A 101 -3.77 -14.67 -19.59
C ALA A 101 -2.59 -14.03 -20.33
N THR A 102 -1.57 -14.83 -20.65
CA THR A 102 -0.42 -14.37 -21.41
C THR A 102 -0.66 -14.60 -22.89
N CYS A 103 -0.46 -13.58 -23.73
CA CYS A 103 -0.53 -13.74 -25.18
C CYS A 103 0.62 -14.65 -25.69
N PRO A 104 0.34 -15.67 -26.52
CA PRO A 104 1.38 -16.62 -26.98
C PRO A 104 2.42 -16.00 -27.92
N ASN A 105 2.13 -14.86 -28.55
CA ASN A 105 3.03 -14.21 -29.51
C ASN A 105 3.84 -13.09 -28.85
N CYS A 106 3.16 -12.06 -28.33
CA CYS A 106 3.85 -10.90 -27.75
C CYS A 106 4.09 -10.97 -26.23
N HIS A 107 3.67 -12.06 -25.58
CA HIS A 107 3.86 -12.30 -24.14
C HIS A 107 3.24 -11.23 -23.22
N GLN A 108 2.37 -10.36 -23.76
CA GLN A 108 1.63 -9.38 -23.00
C GLN A 108 0.61 -10.06 -22.08
N LYS A 109 0.58 -9.67 -20.80
CA LYS A 109 -0.47 -10.07 -19.85
C LYS A 109 -1.75 -9.29 -20.16
N VAL A 110 -2.84 -10.02 -20.39
CA VAL A 110 -4.17 -9.48 -20.67
C VAL A 110 -5.13 -9.91 -19.56
N ARG A 111 -5.95 -8.98 -19.07
CA ARG A 111 -7.01 -9.25 -18.09
C ARG A 111 -8.20 -9.88 -18.81
N VAL A 112 -8.62 -11.07 -18.39
CA VAL A 112 -9.72 -11.83 -19.00
C VAL A 112 -10.74 -12.23 -17.94
N PRO A 113 -12.06 -12.19 -18.21
CA PRO A 113 -13.06 -12.57 -17.22
C PRO A 113 -12.99 -14.07 -16.91
N ARG A 114 -13.22 -14.45 -15.65
CA ARG A 114 -13.33 -15.85 -15.20
C ARG A 114 -14.78 -16.36 -15.35
N GLY A 115 -14.94 -17.68 -15.45
CA GLY A 115 -16.26 -18.34 -15.44
C GLY A 115 -17.07 -18.26 -16.75
N LYS A 116 -16.48 -17.79 -17.85
CA LYS A 116 -17.12 -17.70 -19.17
C LYS A 116 -16.85 -18.91 -20.08
N GLY A 117 -16.15 -19.94 -19.59
CA GLY A 117 -15.82 -21.14 -20.37
C GLY A 117 -14.68 -20.93 -21.36
N HIS A 118 -14.90 -21.27 -22.64
CA HIS A 118 -13.93 -21.05 -23.72
C HIS A 118 -14.13 -19.66 -24.32
N ILE A 119 -13.15 -18.78 -24.15
CA ILE A 119 -13.20 -17.42 -24.68
C ILE A 119 -12.09 -17.18 -25.70
N ARG A 120 -12.46 -16.52 -26.80
CA ARG A 120 -11.50 -16.03 -27.80
C ARG A 120 -11.09 -14.61 -27.46
N ILE A 121 -9.83 -14.43 -27.09
CA ILE A 121 -9.30 -13.14 -26.67
C ILE A 121 -8.49 -12.55 -27.81
N THR A 122 -8.68 -11.25 -28.06
CA THR A 122 -7.84 -10.50 -29.00
C THR A 122 -6.82 -9.70 -28.21
N CYS A 123 -5.53 -9.91 -28.47
CA CYS A 123 -4.48 -9.17 -27.79
C CYS A 123 -4.50 -7.68 -28.20
N PRO A 124 -4.46 -6.72 -27.27
CA PRO A 124 -4.46 -5.29 -27.61
C PRO A 124 -3.16 -4.84 -28.30
N ARG A 125 -2.04 -5.55 -28.08
CA ARG A 125 -0.72 -5.18 -28.63
C ARG A 125 -0.50 -5.75 -30.04
N CYS A 126 -0.66 -7.06 -30.22
CA CYS A 126 -0.36 -7.73 -31.50
C CYS A 126 -1.61 -8.10 -32.31
N LYS A 127 -2.83 -7.82 -31.80
CA LYS A 127 -4.12 -8.17 -32.42
C LYS A 127 -4.35 -9.66 -32.70
N GLN A 128 -3.45 -10.53 -32.22
CA GLN A 128 -3.62 -11.97 -32.37
C GLN A 128 -4.79 -12.47 -31.54
N LYS A 129 -5.60 -13.32 -32.17
CA LYS A 129 -6.71 -14.03 -31.54
C LYS A 129 -6.21 -15.37 -31.02
N PHE A 130 -6.46 -15.65 -29.75
CA PHE A 130 -6.13 -16.93 -29.14
C PHE A 130 -7.25 -17.37 -28.21
N ASP A 131 -7.43 -18.68 -28.10
CA ASP A 131 -8.46 -19.27 -27.26
C ASP A 131 -7.85 -19.55 -25.89
N SER A 132 -8.52 -19.10 -24.82
CA SER A 132 -8.12 -19.35 -23.44
C SER A 132 -9.31 -19.79 -22.62
N LYS A 133 -9.06 -20.67 -21.65
CA LYS A 133 -10.07 -21.09 -20.68
C LYS A 133 -10.13 -20.06 -19.56
N SER A 134 -11.32 -19.44 -19.43
CA SER A 134 -11.69 -18.52 -18.35
C SER A 134 -11.60 -19.16 -16.98
#